data_AF-A0A818GYM8-F1
#
_entry.id   AF-A0A818GYM8-F1
#
_cell.length_a   1.000
_cell.length_b   1.000
_cell.length_c   1.000
_cell.angle_alpha   90.00
_cell.angle_beta   90.00
_cell.angle_gamma   90.00
#
_symmetry.space_group_name_H-M   'P 1'
#
loop_
_entity.id
_entity.type
_entity.pdbx_description
1 polymer ?
#
loop_
_entity_poly.entity_id
_entity_poly.type
_entity_poly.pdbx_seq_one_letter_code
_entity_poly.pdbx_strand_id
1 'polypeptide(L)'
;MELFRQRLLQSTTKQSDLIEIFSAIDRGNHSGRITFEEFRAAVKSLNLGMKNDEEIKQLFRQFDTTNNGQIDLNEFLQRLKPSMSERRQKAALNLFNTMDVNHDGKLTMLDLKTKYATQIKANKKKSDQAVNQVSKPLYRKCSQREI
;
A
#
# COMPACT_ATOMS: atom_id res chain seq x y z
N MET A 1 -3.10 8.09 22.37
CA MET A 1 -2.73 8.19 20.94
C MET A 1 -3.90 8.47 20.02
N GLU A 2 -5.07 7.84 20.22
CA GLU A 2 -6.24 7.94 19.32
C GLU A 2 -6.62 9.41 19.02
N LEU A 3 -6.74 10.25 20.04
CA LEU A 3 -7.16 11.65 19.90
C LEU A 3 -6.19 12.50 19.06
N PHE A 4 -4.88 12.31 19.23
CA PHE A 4 -3.86 13.04 18.48
C PHE A 4 -3.91 12.68 17.00
N ARG A 5 -3.99 11.38 16.72
CA ARG A 5 -4.13 10.85 15.37
C ARG A 5 -5.45 11.27 14.73
N GLN A 6 -6.55 11.23 15.49
CA GLN A 6 -7.87 11.61 15.01
C GLN A 6 -7.94 13.11 14.67
N ARG A 7 -7.36 13.99 15.49
CA ARG A 7 -7.25 15.43 15.18
C ARG A 7 -6.40 15.70 13.95
N LEU A 8 -5.27 15.01 13.80
CA LEU A 8 -4.39 15.18 12.63
C LEU A 8 -5.02 14.63 11.35
N LEU A 9 -5.70 13.48 11.41
CA LEU A 9 -6.40 12.88 10.26
C LEU A 9 -7.71 13.60 9.91
N GLN A 10 -8.31 14.35 10.84
CA GLN A 10 -9.46 15.21 10.53
C GLN A 10 -9.08 16.38 9.61
N SER A 11 -7.84 16.88 9.69
CA SER A 11 -7.37 17.95 8.82
C SER A 11 -6.58 17.45 7.60
N THR A 12 -6.28 16.15 7.51
CA THR A 12 -5.40 15.59 6.47
C THR A 12 -6.02 14.37 5.79
N THR A 13 -6.27 14.49 4.49
CA THR A 13 -6.81 13.38 3.67
C THR A 13 -5.73 12.74 2.80
N LYS A 14 -4.61 13.45 2.62
CA LYS A 14 -3.50 13.04 1.76
C LYS A 14 -2.19 12.99 2.53
N GLN A 15 -1.27 12.19 2.02
CA GLN A 15 0.08 12.05 2.56
C GLN A 15 0.89 13.35 2.44
N SER A 16 0.55 14.22 1.48
CA SER A 16 1.09 15.57 1.32
C SER A 16 0.82 16.46 2.53
N ASP A 17 -0.40 16.42 3.05
CA ASP A 17 -0.83 17.31 4.13
C ASP A 17 -0.09 16.96 5.43
N LEU A 18 0.24 15.67 5.63
CA LEU A 18 1.08 15.22 6.74
C LEU A 18 2.52 15.73 6.64
N ILE A 19 3.06 15.86 5.43
CA ILE A 19 4.40 16.42 5.19
C ILE A 19 4.40 17.91 5.47
N GLU A 20 3.34 18.64 5.10
CA GLU A 20 3.20 20.06 5.43
C GLU A 20 3.11 20.29 6.94
N ILE A 21 2.34 19.46 7.66
CA ILE A 21 2.28 19.52 9.12
C ILE A 21 3.66 19.21 9.73
N PHE A 22 4.35 18.20 9.22
CA PHE A 22 5.72 17.88 9.68
C PHE A 22 6.66 19.07 9.50
N SER A 23 6.64 19.69 8.31
CA SER A 23 7.44 20.89 8.01
C SER A 23 7.02 22.10 8.85
N ALA A 24 5.74 22.21 9.22
CA ALA A 24 5.27 23.26 10.11
C ALA A 24 5.75 23.08 11.56
N ILE A 25 6.08 21.85 11.97
CA ILE A 25 6.63 21.53 13.29
C ILE A 25 8.16 21.71 13.31
N ASP A 26 8.85 21.23 12.28
CA ASP A 26 10.32 21.38 12.09
C ASP A 26 10.70 22.77 11.56
N ARG A 27 10.22 23.83 12.22
CA ARG A 27 10.55 25.23 11.89
C ARG A 27 11.79 25.75 12.61
N GLY A 28 12.21 25.10 13.68
CA GLY A 28 13.35 25.56 14.49
C GLY A 28 14.67 25.25 13.82
N ASN A 29 14.87 23.99 13.43
CA ASN A 29 16.16 23.51 12.95
C ASN A 29 16.16 23.10 11.47
N HIS A 30 14.99 22.95 10.83
CA HIS A 30 14.85 22.41 9.47
C HIS A 30 15.71 21.15 9.25
N SER A 31 15.80 20.35 10.30
CA SER A 31 16.74 19.23 10.34
C SER A 31 16.20 18.02 9.57
N GLY A 32 14.94 18.06 9.16
CA GLY A 32 14.20 16.92 8.64
C GLY A 32 13.78 15.94 9.73
N ARG A 33 13.92 16.32 11.00
CA ARG A 33 13.65 15.52 12.19
C ARG A 33 12.97 16.38 13.25
N ILE A 34 12.02 15.80 13.98
CA ILE A 34 11.32 16.51 15.05
C ILE A 34 11.94 16.13 16.40
N THR A 35 12.50 17.12 17.08
CA THR A 35 13.00 16.97 18.45
C THR A 35 11.87 16.99 19.48
N PHE A 36 12.14 16.55 20.71
CA PHE A 36 11.14 16.58 21.78
C PHE A 36 10.62 18.00 22.07
N GLU A 37 11.48 19.02 21.98
CA GLU A 37 11.11 20.41 22.22
C GLU A 37 10.15 20.93 21.14
N GLU A 38 10.44 20.65 19.87
CA GLU A 38 9.58 20.99 18.73
C GLU A 38 8.24 20.24 18.80
N PHE A 39 8.28 18.95 19.16
CA PHE A 39 7.07 18.15 19.36
C PHE A 39 6.20 18.72 20.48
N ARG A 40 6.80 19.11 21.61
CA ARG A 40 6.09 19.72 22.74
C ARG A 40 5.46 21.06 22.34
N ALA A 41 6.18 21.89 21.60
CA ALA A 41 5.64 23.15 21.10
C ALA A 41 4.43 22.89 20.16
N ALA A 42 4.56 21.95 19.23
CA ALA A 42 3.50 21.58 18.31
C ALA A 42 2.24 21.07 19.02
N VAL A 43 2.38 20.18 20.00
CA VAL A 43 1.24 19.64 20.76
C VAL A 43 0.51 20.74 21.53
N LYS A 44 1.25 21.71 22.10
CA LYS A 44 0.68 22.88 22.75
C LYS A 44 -0.06 23.78 21.74
N SER A 45 0.53 24.04 20.57
CA SER A 45 -0.09 24.85 19.51
C SER A 45 -1.36 24.21 18.94
N LEU A 46 -1.40 22.89 18.84
CA LEU A 46 -2.57 22.12 18.37
C LEU A 46 -3.69 22.01 19.43
N ASN A 47 -3.47 22.55 20.64
CA ASN A 47 -4.42 22.62 21.74
C ASN A 47 -5.15 21.29 21.99
N LEU A 48 -4.38 20.20 22.05
CA LEU A 48 -4.88 18.82 22.12
C LEU A 48 -5.34 18.38 23.52
N GLY A 49 -5.44 19.31 24.46
CA GLY A 49 -5.81 19.03 25.85
C GLY A 49 -4.71 18.41 26.70
N MET A 50 -3.56 18.04 26.11
CA MET A 50 -2.42 17.50 26.85
C MET A 50 -1.57 18.65 27.41
N LYS A 51 -1.74 18.91 28.71
CA LYS A 51 -1.01 19.96 29.44
C LYS A 51 0.21 19.42 30.19
N ASN A 52 0.24 18.11 30.44
CA ASN A 52 1.29 17.45 31.22
C ASN A 52 2.47 17.06 30.34
N ASP A 53 3.67 17.47 30.72
CA ASP A 53 4.90 17.12 29.99
C ASP A 53 5.13 15.61 29.95
N GLU A 54 4.71 14.87 30.98
CA GLU A 54 4.83 13.41 31.00
C GLU A 54 3.94 12.72 29.96
N GLU A 55 2.72 13.23 29.72
CA GLU A 55 1.85 12.71 28.65
C GLU A 55 2.46 12.96 27.27
N ILE A 56 3.04 14.16 27.06
CA ILE A 56 3.73 14.51 25.82
C ILE A 56 4.97 13.61 25.62
N LYS A 57 5.70 13.32 26.69
CA LYS A 57 6.86 12.42 26.66
C LYS A 57 6.47 10.97 26.37
N GLN A 58 5.35 10.51 26.92
CA GLN A 58 4.79 9.20 26.57
C GLN A 58 4.31 9.13 25.13
N LEU A 59 3.71 10.20 24.59
CA LEU A 59 3.37 10.27 23.17
C LEU A 59 4.63 10.21 22.31
N PHE A 60 5.63 11.03 22.63
CA PHE A 60 6.88 11.13 21.89
C PHE A 60 7.56 9.76 21.78
N ARG A 61 7.67 9.01 22.90
CA ARG A 61 8.21 7.64 22.93
C ARG A 61 7.42 6.64 22.07
N GLN A 62 6.15 6.89 21.79
CA GLN A 62 5.35 6.01 20.93
C GLN A 62 5.56 6.30 19.45
N PHE A 63 6.01 7.51 19.11
CA PHE A 63 6.41 7.91 17.77
C PHE A 63 7.88 7.56 17.47
N ASP A 64 8.78 7.77 18.43
CA ASP A 64 10.21 7.43 18.33
C ASP A 64 10.42 5.91 18.49
N THR A 65 10.28 5.18 17.38
CA THR A 65 10.50 3.74 17.33
C THR A 65 11.97 3.35 17.37
N THR A 66 12.84 4.22 16.86
CA THR A 66 14.29 4.00 16.84
C THR A 66 14.97 4.36 18.15
N ASN A 67 14.25 4.96 19.11
CA ASN A 67 14.74 5.47 20.39
C ASN A 67 15.97 6.38 20.25
N ASN A 68 16.03 7.14 19.16
CA ASN A 68 17.16 8.03 18.89
C ASN A 68 16.95 9.43 19.49
N GLY A 69 15.81 9.67 20.15
CA GLY A 69 15.45 10.95 20.76
C GLY A 69 14.92 11.99 19.77
N GLN A 70 14.65 11.58 18.54
CA GLN A 70 14.13 12.40 17.44
C GLN A 70 13.09 11.59 16.65
N ILE A 71 12.15 12.26 16.01
CA ILE A 71 11.14 11.59 15.17
C ILE A 71 11.46 11.90 13.72
N ASP A 72 11.81 10.86 12.96
CA ASP A 72 12.00 10.98 11.52
C ASP A 72 10.65 11.05 10.79
N LEU A 73 10.63 11.68 9.60
CA LEU A 73 9.42 11.78 8.78
C LEU A 73 8.79 10.40 8.49
N ASN A 74 9.60 9.37 8.27
CA ASN A 74 9.10 8.01 8.04
C ASN A 74 8.42 7.42 9.27
N GLU A 75 8.96 7.64 10.46
CA GLU A 75 8.35 7.17 11.72
C GLU A 75 7.02 7.88 11.98
N PHE A 76 7.00 9.20 11.76
CA PHE A 76 5.80 10.02 11.85
C PHE A 76 4.70 9.53 10.89
N LEU A 77 5.03 9.30 9.63
CA LEU A 77 4.10 8.82 8.62
C LEU A 77 3.61 7.40 8.91
N GLN A 78 4.47 6.50 9.39
CA GLN A 78 4.06 5.14 9.75
C GLN A 78 3.06 5.13 10.90
N ARG A 79 3.28 5.97 11.92
CA ARG A 79 2.37 6.06 13.07
C ARG A 79 1.05 6.75 12.75
N LEU A 80 1.06 7.74 11.86
CA LEU A 80 -0.15 8.48 11.48
C LEU A 80 -0.96 7.80 10.39
N LYS A 81 -0.33 7.07 9.47
CA LYS A 81 -1.02 6.33 8.39
C LYS A 81 -2.14 5.49 9.00
N PRO A 82 -3.42 5.71 8.64
CA PRO A 82 -4.52 4.90 9.17
C PRO A 82 -4.24 3.42 8.87
N SER A 83 -4.54 2.54 9.85
CA SER A 83 -4.52 1.10 9.60
C SER A 83 -5.38 0.83 8.38
N MET A 84 -4.83 0.11 7.40
CA MET A 84 -5.54 -0.18 6.16
C MET A 84 -6.91 -0.74 6.50
N SER A 85 -7.98 -0.22 5.88
CA SER A 85 -9.32 -0.80 6.05
C SER A 85 -9.25 -2.31 5.81
N GLU A 86 -9.98 -3.11 6.59
CA GLU A 86 -10.05 -4.57 6.41
C GLU A 86 -10.33 -4.96 4.96
N ARG A 87 -11.14 -4.17 4.24
CA ARG A 87 -11.41 -4.37 2.80
C ARG A 87 -10.12 -4.31 1.97
N ARG A 88 -9.26 -3.33 2.23
CA ARG A 88 -7.97 -3.18 1.53
C ARG A 88 -6.95 -4.22 1.97
N GLN A 89 -6.92 -4.57 3.25
CA GLN A 89 -6.06 -5.65 3.75
C GLN A 89 -6.43 -6.98 3.09
N LYS A 90 -7.74 -7.31 3.03
CA LYS A 90 -8.24 -8.52 2.39
C LYS A 90 -7.97 -8.54 0.88
N ALA A 91 -8.14 -7.41 0.20
CA ALA A 91 -7.80 -7.31 -1.22
C ALA A 91 -6.29 -7.52 -1.46
N ALA A 92 -5.44 -6.91 -0.65
CA ALA A 92 -3.98 -7.07 -0.73
C ALA A 92 -3.57 -8.51 -0.43
N LEU A 93 -4.16 -9.15 0.59
CA LEU A 93 -3.91 -10.55 0.94
C LEU A 93 -4.35 -11.50 -0.18
N ASN A 94 -5.55 -11.28 -0.74
CA ASN A 94 -6.03 -12.09 -1.86
C ASN A 94 -5.12 -11.94 -3.09
N LEU A 95 -4.67 -10.73 -3.39
CA LEU A 95 -3.73 -10.49 -4.49
C LEU A 95 -2.38 -11.17 -4.23
N PHE A 96 -1.88 -11.07 -3.00
CA PHE A 96 -0.63 -11.69 -2.58
C PHE A 96 -0.70 -13.20 -2.75
N ASN A 97 -1.74 -13.85 -2.20
CA ASN A 97 -1.97 -15.29 -2.33
C ASN A 97 -2.19 -15.73 -3.78
N THR A 98 -2.74 -14.85 -4.62
CA THR A 98 -2.92 -15.14 -6.05
C THR A 98 -1.59 -15.09 -6.80
N MET A 99 -0.68 -14.20 -6.42
CA MET A 99 0.60 -14.01 -7.10
C MET A 99 1.71 -14.92 -6.56
N ASP A 100 1.66 -15.29 -5.29
CA ASP A 100 2.57 -16.23 -4.65
C ASP A 100 2.24 -17.67 -5.09
N VAL A 101 2.97 -18.17 -6.09
CA VAL A 101 2.74 -19.49 -6.68
C VAL A 101 3.40 -20.59 -5.87
N ASN A 102 4.54 -20.30 -5.25
CA ASN A 102 5.30 -21.26 -4.47
C ASN A 102 4.81 -21.33 -3.00
N HIS A 103 3.93 -20.41 -2.59
CA HIS A 103 3.36 -20.28 -1.25
C HIS A 103 4.43 -20.14 -0.15
N ASP A 104 5.56 -19.52 -0.49
CA ASP A 104 6.66 -19.28 0.44
C ASP A 104 6.46 -18.00 1.29
N GLY A 105 5.36 -17.27 1.05
CA GLY A 105 5.03 -16.05 1.76
C GLY A 105 5.86 -14.85 1.30
N LYS A 106 6.54 -14.93 0.15
CA LYS A 106 7.32 -13.86 -0.46
C LYS A 106 6.97 -13.76 -1.95
N LEU A 107 6.77 -12.53 -2.43
CA LEU A 107 6.65 -12.30 -3.88
C LEU A 107 8.04 -12.14 -4.47
N THR A 108 8.58 -13.22 -5.02
CA THR A 108 9.91 -13.23 -5.63
C THR A 108 9.84 -13.12 -7.15
N MET A 109 10.98 -12.80 -7.77
CA MET A 109 11.13 -12.76 -9.23
C MET A 109 10.74 -14.09 -9.89
N LEU A 110 10.83 -15.20 -9.15
CA LEU A 110 10.53 -16.55 -9.61
C LEU A 110 9.02 -16.76 -9.74
N ASP A 111 8.21 -16.21 -8.83
CA ASP A 111 6.74 -16.28 -8.88
C ASP A 111 6.20 -15.48 -10.06
N LEU A 112 6.78 -14.30 -10.30
CA LEU A 112 6.49 -13.49 -11.47
C LEU A 112 6.83 -14.25 -12.76
N LYS A 113 8.05 -14.80 -12.89
CA LYS A 113 8.44 -15.62 -14.06
C LYS A 113 7.49 -16.78 -14.29
N THR A 114 7.08 -17.47 -13.22
CA THR A 114 6.18 -18.62 -13.28
C THR A 114 4.77 -18.22 -13.75
N LYS A 115 4.24 -17.09 -13.26
CA LYS A 115 2.97 -16.52 -13.73
C LYS A 115 3.03 -16.12 -15.19
N TYR A 116 4.04 -15.35 -15.61
CA TYR A 116 4.19 -14.92 -17.01
C TYR A 116 4.36 -16.11 -17.96
N ALA A 117 5.17 -17.11 -17.60
CA ALA A 117 5.33 -18.34 -18.40
C ALA A 117 4.02 -19.13 -18.53
N THR A 118 3.21 -19.16 -17.47
CA THR A 118 1.88 -19.81 -17.48
C THR A 118 0.88 -19.03 -18.34
N GLN A 119 0.91 -17.70 -18.32
CA GLN A 119 0.07 -16.84 -19.16
C GLN A 119 0.39 -17.01 -20.65
N ILE A 120 1.68 -17.13 -21.01
CA ILE A 120 2.10 -17.39 -22.40
C ILE A 120 1.57 -18.74 -22.88
N LYS A 121 1.65 -19.80 -22.05
CA LYS A 121 1.09 -21.11 -22.37
C LYS A 121 -0.44 -21.08 -22.50
N ALA A 122 -1.13 -20.33 -21.64
CA ALA A 122 -2.59 -20.19 -21.69
C ALA A 122 -3.08 -19.42 -22.93
N ASN A 123 -2.35 -18.38 -23.35
CA ASN A 123 -2.68 -17.63 -24.57
C ASN A 123 -2.41 -18.45 -25.84
N LYS A 124 -1.35 -19.26 -25.87
CA LYS A 124 -1.07 -20.19 -26.97
C LYS A 124 -2.15 -21.27 -27.11
N LYS A 125 -2.66 -21.79 -25.99
CA LYS A 125 -3.75 -22.79 -26.00
C LYS A 125 -5.09 -22.23 -26.52
N LYS A 126 -5.37 -20.94 -26.26
CA LYS A 126 -6.53 -20.23 -26.81
C LYS A 126 -6.42 -19.98 -28.32
N SER A 127 -5.21 -19.68 -28.83
CA SER A 127 -4.99 -19.56 -30.28
C SER A 127 -5.11 -20.91 -31.00
N ASP A 128 -4.61 -21.99 -30.40
CA ASP A 128 -4.66 -23.34 -31.00
C ASP A 128 -6.10 -23.89 -31.07
N GLN A 129 -6.96 -23.54 -30.11
CA GLN A 129 -8.39 -23.88 -30.14
C GLN A 129 -9.20 -23.09 -31.18
N ALA A 130 -8.81 -21.85 -31.49
CA ALA A 130 -9.46 -21.05 -32.52
C ALA A 130 -9.12 -21.56 -33.94
N VAL A 131 -7.91 -22.08 -34.16
CA VAL A 131 -7.47 -22.63 -35.45
C VAL A 131 -8.14 -23.97 -35.75
N ASN A 132 -8.38 -24.82 -34.75
CA ASN A 132 -8.96 -26.15 -34.94
C ASN A 132 -10.49 -26.16 -35.22
N GLN A 133 -11.17 -25.02 -35.16
CA GLN A 133 -12.57 -24.88 -35.59
C GLN A 133 -12.74 -24.48 -37.06
N VAL A 134 -11.67 -24.06 -37.74
CA VAL A 134 -11.72 -23.62 -39.16
C VAL A 134 -11.38 -24.76 -40.14
N SER A 135 -10.83 -25.88 -39.65
CA SER A 135 -10.40 -27.02 -40.48
C SER A 135 -11.42 -28.16 -40.60
N LYS A 136 -12.73 -27.87 -40.71
CA LYS A 136 -13.68 -28.87 -41.26
C LYS A 136 -13.82 -28.64 -42.77
N PRO A 137 -13.36 -29.57 -43.64
CA PRO A 137 -13.51 -29.38 -45.08
C PRO A 137 -15.01 -29.40 -45.45
N LEU A 138 -15.47 -28.31 -46.06
CA LEU A 138 -16.78 -28.19 -46.70
C LEU A 138 -16.83 -29.10 -47.95
N TYR A 139 -16.94 -30.41 -47.77
CA TYR A 139 -17.39 -31.29 -48.85
C TYR A 139 -18.90 -31.13 -49.04
N ARG A 140 -19.26 -30.14 -49.86
CA ARG A 140 -20.62 -30.00 -50.41
C ARG A 140 -20.78 -31.13 -51.44
N LYS A 141 -21.60 -32.14 -51.13
CA LYS A 141 -22.00 -33.18 -52.10
C LYS A 141 -22.74 -32.50 -53.26
N CYS A 142 -22.04 -32.22 -54.35
CA CYS A 142 -22.66 -32.12 -55.66
C CYS A 142 -22.78 -33.56 -56.18
N SER A 143 -23.95 -34.19 -55.98
CA SER A 143 -24.32 -35.36 -56.76
C SER A 143 -25.29 -34.91 -57.82
N GLN A 144 -24.81 -34.97 -59.06
CA GLN A 144 -25.58 -34.86 -60.28
C GLN A 144 -26.84 -35.75 -60.20
N ARG A 145 -27.95 -35.23 -60.70
CA ARG A 145 -28.86 -36.02 -61.54
C ARG A 145 -29.20 -35.15 -62.74
N GLU A 146 -28.49 -35.43 -63.83
CA GLU A 146 -28.97 -35.15 -65.17
C GLU A 146 -30.09 -36.13 -65.52
N ILE A 147 -30.93 -35.65 -66.43
CA ILE A 147 -32.02 -36.30 -67.21
C ILE A 147 -33.35 -36.44 -66.47
#